data_AF-A0A7C5FHW2-F1
#
_entry.id   AF-A0A7C5FHW2-F1
#
_cell.length_a   1.000
_cell.length_b   1.000
_cell.length_c   1.000
_cell.angle_alpha   90.00
_cell.angle_beta   90.00
_cell.angle_gamma   90.00
#
_symmetry.space_group_name_H-M   'P 1'
#
loop_
_entity.id
_entity.type
_entity.pdbx_description
1 polymer ?
#
loop_
_entity_poly.entity_id
_entity_poly.type
_entity_poly.pdbx_seq_one_letter_code
_entity_poly.pdbx_strand_id
1 'polypeptide(L)' 'MKRLLLVLTILSGLLGILFQEKEAHHLWEKLGFFEVVFGLLGCTGLIFFSEFLGKFFLFRRRDYYGDF' A
#
# COMPACT_ATOMS: atom_id res chain seq x y z
N MET A 1 -6.12 -1.27 18.89
CA MET A 1 -5.25 -1.24 17.70
C MET A 1 -5.89 -0.57 16.49
N LYS A 2 -7.10 -0.96 16.03
CA LYS A 2 -7.78 -0.31 14.89
C LYS A 2 -7.91 1.22 14.98
N ARG A 3 -8.16 1.75 16.19
CA ARG A 3 -8.25 3.20 16.43
C ARG A 3 -6.93 3.94 16.22
N LEU A 4 -5.80 3.28 16.51
CA LEU A 4 -4.47 3.88 16.35
C LEU A 4 -4.13 4.04 14.85
N LEU A 5 -4.44 3.02 14.05
CA LEU A 5 -4.28 3.07 12.60
C LEU A 5 -5.15 4.17 11.98
N LEU A 6 -6.42 4.27 12.38
CA LEU A 6 -7.30 5.36 11.94
C LEU A 6 -6.73 6.74 12.28
N VAL A 7 -6.25 6.92 13.51
CA VAL A 7 -5.64 8.18 13.94
C VAL A 7 -4.39 8.50 13.11
N LEU A 8 -3.51 7.53 12.87
CA LEU A 8 -2.31 7.72 12.05
C LEU A 8 -2.64 8.08 10.60
N THR A 9 -3.64 7.43 9.99
CA THR A 9 -4.07 7.74 8.62
C THR A 9 -4.66 9.15 8.53
N ILE A 10 -5.49 9.55 9.50
CA ILE A 10 -6.07 10.89 9.54
C ILE A 10 -4.99 11.93 9.77
N LEU A 11 -4.04 11.68 10.67
CA LEU A 11 -2.94 12.59 10.99
C LEU A 11 -2.01 12.79 9.78
N SER A 12 -1.68 11.72 9.05
CA SER A 12 -0.87 11.79 7.84
C SER A 12 -1.56 12.60 6.73
N GLY A 13 -2.86 12.40 6.54
CA GLY A 13 -3.64 13.21 5.59
C GLY A 13 -3.72 14.69 6.01
N LEU A 14 -3.86 14.96 7.31
CA LEU A 14 -3.90 16.33 7.82
C LEU A 14 -2.55 17.04 7.66
N LEU A 15 -1.43 16.35 7.88
CA LEU A 15 -0.09 16.88 7.62
C LEU A 15 0.13 17.20 6.13
N GLY A 16 -0.32 16.33 5.22
CA GLY A 16 -0.22 16.57 3.78
C GLY A 16 -1.00 17.80 3.30
N ILE A 17 -2.07 18.18 4.00
CA ILE A 17 -2.83 19.41 3.73
C ILE A 17 -2.13 20.63 4.36
N LEU A 18 -1.55 20.48 5.55
CA LEU A 18 -0.91 21.58 6.29
C LEU A 18 0.47 21.97 5.73
N PHE A 19 1.22 21.00 5.21
CA PHE A 19 2.55 21.18 4.61
C PHE A 19 2.50 21.28 3.08
N GLN A 20 1.40 21.81 2.54
CA GLN A 20 1.29 22.05 1.10
C GLN A 20 2.36 23.06 0.67
N GLU A 21 3.45 22.55 0.07
CA GLU A 21 4.59 23.36 -0.35
C GLU A 21 4.12 24.45 -1.32
N LYS A 22 4.56 25.68 -1.06
CA LYS A 22 4.16 26.90 -1.78
C LYS A 22 4.61 26.93 -3.25
N GLU A 23 5.49 26.02 -3.66
CA GLU A 23 6.04 25.92 -5.01
C GLU A 23 5.67 24.59 -5.68
N ALA A 24 4.37 24.31 -5.79
CA ALA A 24 3.90 23.14 -6.52
C ALA A 24 4.24 23.27 -8.02
N HIS A 25 5.35 22.65 -8.45
CA HIS A 25 5.76 22.60 -9.86
C HIS A 25 4.94 21.56 -10.64
N HIS A 26 4.24 20.66 -9.94
CA HIS A 26 3.35 19.66 -10.53
C HIS A 26 1.96 19.68 -9.89
N LEU A 27 0.92 19.54 -10.74
CA LEU A 27 -0.49 19.50 -10.35
C LEU A 27 -0.83 18.39 -9.32
N TRP A 28 0.03 17.37 -9.21
CA TRP A 28 -0.12 16.23 -8.31
C TRP A 28 0.22 16.55 -6.85
N GLU A 29 1.11 17.52 -6.60
CA GLU A 29 1.43 18.01 -5.24
C GLU A 29 0.30 18.87 -4.66
N LYS A 30 -0.62 19.34 -5.51
CA LYS A 30 -1.79 20.11 -5.06
C LYS A 30 -2.83 19.24 -4.37
N LEU A 31 -2.86 17.94 -4.65
CA LEU A 31 -3.75 17.00 -3.96
C LEU A 31 -3.05 16.49 -2.71
N GLY A 32 -3.22 17.16 -1.57
CA GLY A 32 -2.74 16.70 -0.26
C GLY A 32 -3.26 15.31 0.17
N PHE A 33 -4.18 14.72 -0.59
CA PHE A 33 -4.68 13.35 -0.41
C PHE A 33 -3.97 12.31 -1.29
N PHE A 34 -3.10 12.73 -2.22
CA PHE A 34 -2.41 11.84 -3.16
C PHE A 34 -1.52 10.83 -2.41
N GLU A 35 -0.75 11.26 -1.41
CA GLU A 35 0.10 10.36 -0.61
C GLU A 35 -0.71 9.27 0.11
N VAL A 36 -1.88 9.62 0.66
CA VAL A 36 -2.75 8.67 1.36
C VAL A 36 -3.30 7.64 0.38
N VAL A 37 -3.78 8.08 -0.78
CA VAL A 37 -4.30 7.18 -1.83
C VAL A 37 -3.19 6.30 -2.40
N PHE A 38 -2.03 6.88 -2.69
CA PHE A 38 -0.90 6.17 -3.25
C PHE A 38 -0.33 5.15 -2.24
N GLY A 39 -0.23 5.51 -0.97
CA GLY A 39 0.17 4.59 0.09
C GLY A 39 -0.81 3.44 0.29
N LEU A 40 -2.13 3.71 0.24
CA LEU A 40 -3.16 2.66 0.29
C LEU A 40 -3.09 1.73 -0.92
N LEU A 41 -3.00 2.29 -2.12
CA LEU A 41 -2.89 1.51 -3.35
C LEU A 41 -1.58 0.72 -3.40
N GLY A 42 -0.47 1.29 -2.92
CA GLY A 42 0.83 0.62 -2.83
C GLY A 42 0.78 -0.57 -1.88
N CYS A 43 0.23 -0.39 -0.67
CA CYS A 43 0.05 -1.49 0.28
C CYS A 43 -0.86 -2.58 -0.27
N THR A 44 -2.03 -2.22 -0.82
CA THR A 44 -2.93 -3.19 -1.44
C THR A 44 -2.25 -3.92 -2.61
N GLY A 45 -1.56 -3.18 -3.48
CA GLY A 45 -0.82 -3.73 -4.61
C GLY A 45 0.25 -4.72 -4.18
N LEU A 46 1.01 -4.41 -3.12
CA LEU A 46 2.02 -5.32 -2.57
C LEU A 46 1.41 -6.62 -2.02
N ILE A 47 0.28 -6.54 -1.32
CA ILE A 47 -0.43 -7.74 -0.83
C ILE A 47 -0.86 -8.62 -2.01
N PHE A 48 -1.51 -8.03 -3.02
CA PHE A 48 -1.94 -8.76 -4.20
C PHE A 48 -0.77 -9.33 -5.00
N PHE A 49 0.31 -8.57 -5.15
CA PHE A 49 1.52 -9.03 -5.81
C PHE A 49 2.15 -10.21 -5.06
N SER A 50 2.21 -10.15 -3.73
CA SER A 50 2.69 -11.25 -2.90
C SER A 50 1.82 -12.49 -3.01
N GLU A 51 0.49 -12.35 -3.05
CA GLU A 51 -0.42 -13.49 -3.27
C GLU A 51 -0.28 -14.09 -4.66
N PHE A 52 -0.14 -13.25 -5.69
CA PHE A 52 0.06 -13.69 -7.07
C PHE A 52 1.37 -14.46 -7.21
N LEU A 53 2.46 -13.92 -6.65
CA LEU A 53 3.76 -14.57 -6.64
C LEU A 53 3.72 -15.88 -5.84
N GLY A 54 3.01 -15.91 -4.71
CA GLY A 54 2.79 -17.13 -3.92
C GLY A 54 2.04 -18.21 -4.72
N LYS A 55 0.99 -17.84 -5.46
CA LYS A 55 0.22 -18.80 -6.27
C LYS A 55 1.01 -19.29 -7.49
N PHE A 56 1.76 -18.42 -8.16
CA PHE A 56 2.49 -18.77 -9.38
C PHE A 56 3.83 -19.47 -9.10
N PHE A 57 4.51 -19.11 -8.00
CA PHE A 57 5.87 -19.56 -7.70
C PHE A 57 5.95 -20.61 -6.58
N LEU A 58 5.05 -20.57 -5.59
CA LEU A 58 5.10 -21.41 -4.39
C LEU A 58 4.24 -22.67 -4.46
N PHE A 59 3.30 -22.77 -5.41
CA PHE A 59 2.69 -24.05 -5.84
C PHE A 59 3.62 -24.84 -6.78
N ARG A 60 4.92 -24.91 -6.44
CA ARG A 60 5.78 -25.96 -6.97
C ARG A 60 5.21 -27.27 -6.46
N ARG A 61 4.66 -28.08 -7.37
CA ARG A 61 4.09 -29.40 -7.07
C ARG A 61 5.01 -30.12 -6.08
N ARG A 62 4.56 -30.23 -4.84
CA ARG A 62 5.19 -31.10 -3.85
C ARG A 62 4.65 -32.49 -4.14
N ASP A 63 5.20 -33.11 -5.18
CA ASP A 63 5.13 -34.56 -5.45
C ASP A 63 5.96 -35.31 -4.36
N TYR A 64 5.94 -34.81 -3.12
CA TYR A 64 6.85 -35.18 -2.04
C TYR A 64 6.32 -36.32 -1.17
N TYR A 65 5.10 -36.77 -1.45
CA TYR A 65 4.61 -38.09 -1.08
C TYR A 65 4.33 -38.81 -2.39
N GLY A 66 5.39 -39.34 -3.00
CA GLY A 66 5.22 -40.38 -3.99
C GLY A 66 4.54 -41.56 -3.31
N ASP A 67 3.42 -41.98 -3.88
CA ASP A 67 2.72 -43.20 -3.53
C ASP A 67 3.71 -44.37 -3.39
N PHE A 68 3.74 -45.00 -2.22
CA PHE A 68 4.31 -46.31 -1.97
C PHE A 68 3.34 -47.11 -1.10
#